data_AF-A0A0F9I7T5-F1
#
_entry.id   AF-A0A0F9I7T5-F1
#
_cell.length_a   1.000
_cell.length_b   1.000
_cell.length_c   1.000
_cell.angle_alpha   90.00
_cell.angle_beta   90.00
_cell.angle_gamma   90.00
#
_symmetry.space_group_name_H-M   'P 1'
#
loop_
_entity.id
_entity.type
_entity.pdbx_description
1 polymer ?
#
loop_
_entity_poly.entity_id
_entity_poly.type
_entity_poly.pdbx_seq_one_letter_code
_entity_poly.pdbx_strand_id
1 'polypeptide(L)' 'METEMTVRERVWFEAWETVASAVNCFEQEAATGWADHCLAMFDLKFPHHLEGMQDIQ' A
#
# COMPACT_ATOMS: atom_id res chain seq x y z
N MET A 1 -18.60 8.74 -8.21
CA MET A 1 -17.51 8.41 -9.13
C MET A 1 -16.46 7.77 -8.24
N GLU A 2 -16.43 6.44 -8.19
CA GLU A 2 -15.36 5.74 -7.46
C GLU A 2 -14.08 5.98 -8.24
N THR A 3 -13.10 6.59 -7.59
CA THR A 3 -11.77 6.79 -8.17
C THR A 3 -11.14 5.41 -8.29
N GLU A 4 -10.75 5.01 -9.50
CA GLU A 4 -10.08 3.74 -9.72
C GLU A 4 -8.72 3.78 -9.03
N MET A 5 -8.56 2.99 -7.96
CA MET A 5 -7.30 2.89 -7.23
C MET A 5 -6.28 2.12 -8.07
N THR A 6 -5.05 2.63 -8.10
CA THR A 6 -3.91 1.88 -8.63
C THR A 6 -3.69 0.59 -7.82
N VAL A 7 -3.03 -0.40 -8.42
CA VAL A 7 -2.66 -1.65 -7.71
C VAL A 7 -1.85 -1.35 -6.45
N ARG A 8 -0.97 -0.33 -6.50
CA ARG A 8 -0.16 0.11 -5.36
C ARG A 8 -1.01 0.65 -4.21
N GLU A 9 -1.94 1.56 -4.52
CA GLU A 9 -2.85 2.13 -3.53
C GLU A 9 -3.72 1.04 -2.89
N ARG A 10 -4.15 0.05 -3.69
CA ARG A 10 -4.93 -1.08 -3.18
C ARG A 10 -4.13 -1.96 -2.23
N VAL A 11 -2.89 -2.32 -2.58
CA VAL A 11 -1.99 -3.10 -1.72
C VAL A 11 -1.72 -2.37 -0.41
N TRP A 12 -1.44 -1.07 -0.47
CA TRP A 12 -1.20 -0.26 0.72
C TRP A 12 -2.45 -0.20 1.60
N PHE A 13 -3.62 0.09 1.01
CA PHE A 13 -4.87 0.24 1.74
C PHE A 13 -5.31 -1.06 2.42
N GLU A 14 -5.25 -2.20 1.70
CA GLU A 14 -5.61 -3.51 2.28
C GLU A 14 -4.69 -3.90 3.43
N ALA A 15 -3.38 -3.61 3.33
CA ALA A 15 -2.42 -3.84 4.40
C ALA A 15 -2.67 -2.92 5.61
N TRP A 16 -2.97 -1.65 5.34
CA TRP A 16 -3.30 -0.67 6.36
C TRP A 16 -4.57 -1.04 7.12
N GLU A 17 -5.65 -1.35 6.40
CA GLU A 17 -6.95 -1.72 6.97
C GLU A 17 -6.86 -2.98 7.83
N THR A 18 -6.06 -3.97 7.42
CA THR A 18 -5.83 -5.19 8.20
C THR A 18 -5.27 -4.89 9.59
N VAL A 19 -4.36 -3.93 9.72
CA VAL A 19 -3.77 -3.55 11.02
C VAL A 19 -4.66 -2.56 11.75
N ALA A 20 -5.19 -1.55 11.05
CA ALA A 20 -6.06 -0.53 11.65
C ALA A 20 -7.36 -1.11 12.23
N SER A 21 -7.88 -2.19 11.65
CA SER A 21 -9.06 -2.91 12.16
C SER A 21 -8.76 -3.87 13.31
N ALA A 22 -7.48 -4.10 13.64
CA ALA A 22 -7.11 -4.93 14.76
C ALA A 22 -7.50 -4.26 16.09
N VAL A 23 -8.10 -5.04 17.00
CA VAL A 23 -8.62 -4.56 18.29
C VAL A 23 -7.54 -3.90 19.18
N ASN A 24 -6.27 -4.20 18.91
CA ASN A 24 -5.11 -3.70 19.63
C ASN A 24 -4.30 -2.63 18.86
N CYS A 25 -4.80 -2.13 17.73
CA CYS A 25 -4.15 -1.04 17.01
C CYS A 25 -4.55 0.30 17.63
N PHE A 26 -3.74 0.77 18.58
CA PHE A 26 -3.98 2.03 19.28
C PHE A 26 -3.33 3.25 18.61
N GLU A 27 -2.43 3.01 17.66
CA GLU A 27 -1.61 4.04 17.01
C GLU A 27 -1.72 3.91 15.49
N GLN A 28 -2.12 4.98 14.82
CA GLN A 28 -2.21 5.03 13.35
C GLN A 28 -0.85 4.77 12.67
N GLU A 29 0.23 5.15 13.36
CA GLU A 29 1.62 4.96 12.92
C GLU A 29 1.98 3.48 12.75
N ALA A 30 1.41 2.58 13.57
CA ALA A 30 1.64 1.15 13.45
C ALA A 30 1.01 0.57 12.18
N ALA A 31 -0.22 0.99 11.85
CA ALA A 31 -0.90 0.57 10.63
C ALA A 31 -0.22 1.11 9.37
N THR A 32 0.18 2.39 9.40
CA THR A 32 0.94 3.03 8.32
C THR A 32 2.29 2.36 8.10
N GLY A 33 3.05 2.12 9.17
CA GLY A 33 4.36 1.45 9.07
C GLY A 33 4.27 0.03 8.51
N TRP A 34 3.21 -0.71 8.83
CA TRP A 34 2.97 -2.02 8.23
C TRP A 34 2.60 -1.94 6.75
N ALA A 35 1.72 -1.01 6.38
CA ALA A 35 1.31 -0.79 5.00
C ALA A 35 2.51 -0.39 4.11
N ASP A 36 3.37 0.49 4.61
CA ASP A 36 4.61 0.90 3.93
C ASP A 36 5.55 -0.30 3.74
N HIS A 37 5.72 -1.14 4.77
CA HIS A 37 6.52 -2.35 4.69
C HIS A 37 5.97 -3.33 3.63
N CYS A 38 4.67 -3.58 3.63
CA CYS A 38 4.02 -4.44 2.65
C CYS A 38 4.17 -3.91 1.22
N LEU A 39 4.00 -2.60 1.02
CA LEU A 39 4.17 -1.97 -0.29
C LEU A 39 5.63 -2.07 -0.77
N ALA A 40 6.61 -1.87 0.11
CA ALA A 40 8.02 -2.05 -0.24
C ALA A 40 8.33 -3.51 -0.65
N MET A 41 7.78 -4.49 0.07
CA MET A 41 7.94 -5.90 -0.29
C MET A 41 7.22 -6.27 -1.60
N PHE A 42 6.07 -5.66 -1.87
CA PHE A 42 5.37 -5.77 -3.15
C PHE A 42 6.24 -5.23 -4.28
N ASP A 43 6.79 -4.03 -4.12
CA ASP A 43 7.65 -3.38 -5.13
C ASP A 43 8.90 -4.19 -5.46
N LEU A 44 9.53 -4.79 -4.45
CA LEU A 44 10.67 -5.70 -4.64
C LEU A 44 10.29 -6.97 -5.43
N LYS A 45 9.08 -7.48 -5.23
CA LYS A 45 8.60 -8.70 -5.88
C LYS A 45 8.04 -8.46 -7.28
N PHE A 46 7.54 -7.25 -7.54
CA PHE A 46 6.88 -6.88 -8.79
C PHE A 46 7.40 -5.53 -9.33
N PRO A 47 8.69 -5.44 -9.69
CA PRO A 47 9.32 -4.18 -10.08
C PRO A 47 8.69 -3.53 -11.32
N HIS A 48 8.05 -4.31 -12.20
CA HIS A 48 7.35 -3.82 -13.40
C HIS A 48 6.22 -2.83 -13.06
N HIS A 49 5.65 -2.89 -11.85
CA HIS A 49 4.64 -1.93 -11.38
C HIS A 49 5.24 -0.58 -10.97
N LEU A 50 6.56 -0.45 -10.92
CA LEU A 50 7.27 0.83 -10.77
C LEU A 50 7.52 1.49 -12.13
N GLU A 51 7.74 0.68 -13.18
CA GLU A 51 8.16 1.14 -14.51
C GLU A 51 7.04 1.87 -15.27
N GLY A 52 5.77 1.54 -15.00
CA GLY A 52 4.61 2.23 -15.57
C GLY A 52 4.42 3.70 -15.15
N MET A 53 5.29 4.24 -14.27
CA MET A 53 5.30 5.65 -13.86
C MET A 53 6.38 6.50 -14.56
N GLN A 54 7.26 5.90 -15.36
CA GLN A 54 8.36 6.61 -16.03
C GLN A 54 8.03 7.13 -17.44
N ASP A 55 6.92 6.71 -18.04
CA ASP A 55 6.51 7.11 -19.40
C ASP A 55 5.55 8.32 -19.45
N ILE A 56 5.61 9.21 -18.46
CA ILE A 56 4.95 10.52 -18.51
C ILE A 56 6.04 11.61 -18.50
N GLN A 57 6.70 11.77 -19.65
CA GLN A 57 7.49 12.97 -19.99
C GLN A 57 6.63 13.99 -20.74
#